data_AF-X1UV17-F1
#
_entry.id   AF-X1UV17-F1
#
_cell.length_a   1.000
_cell.length_b   1.000
_cell.length_c   1.000
_cell.angle_alpha   90.00
_cell.angle_beta   90.00
_cell.angle_gamma   90.00
#
_symmetry.space_group_name_H-M   'P 1'
#
loop_
_entity.id
_entity.type
_entity.pdbx_description
1 polymer ?
#
loop_
_entity_poly.entity_id
_entity_poly.type
_entity_poly.pdbx_seq_one_letter_code
_entity_poly.pdbx_strand_id
1 'polypeptide(L)'
;RDLLEISGYRVVTAANGRQALDDLEQERPDLIISDIMMPDVDGYQFHAQVQERPELIGVPFLFLTARGEKIDIRRGKALGVDDYITKPFDEEDLLITVRAKLSRWGDLRRQRDEEIAGLKLKILLALSHEFRTPLAYILNYTEMLEMDSGALSADEFRQFVQGIRKGAVRLNRLVEDFITLVELETGEAYNAYRLRRHQISDTCAWLRVIGRGYQAAAERRGLKLNLEVPKNLPAIMADETYLG
;
A
#
# COMPACT_ATOMS: atom_id res chain seq x y z
N ARG A 1 -15.07 32.09 -3.71
CA ARG A 1 -16.13 31.05 -3.72
C ARG A 1 -16.98 31.21 -4.97
N ASP A 2 -17.75 32.28 -5.06
CA ASP A 2 -18.76 32.51 -6.11
C ASP A 2 -18.19 32.38 -7.53
N LEU A 3 -17.02 32.95 -7.81
CA LEU A 3 -16.31 32.81 -9.08
C LEU A 3 -16.11 31.34 -9.51
N LEU A 4 -15.72 30.47 -8.57
CA LEU A 4 -15.44 29.06 -8.83
C LEU A 4 -16.75 28.28 -9.00
N GLU A 5 -17.77 28.58 -8.21
CA GLU A 5 -19.10 27.97 -8.35
C GLU A 5 -19.74 28.32 -9.70
N ILE A 6 -19.67 29.60 -10.12
CA ILE A 6 -20.15 30.06 -11.45
C ILE A 6 -19.40 29.36 -12.58
N SER A 7 -18.12 29.07 -12.37
CA SER A 7 -17.28 28.33 -13.32
C SER A 7 -17.54 26.82 -13.32
N GLY A 8 -18.53 26.33 -12.56
CA GLY A 8 -18.97 24.94 -12.55
C GLY A 8 -18.24 24.03 -11.56
N TYR A 9 -17.43 24.58 -10.64
CA TYR A 9 -16.76 23.79 -9.61
C TYR A 9 -17.66 23.60 -8.37
N ARG A 10 -17.59 22.43 -7.75
CA ARG A 10 -18.11 22.24 -6.38
C ARG A 10 -17.12 22.84 -5.40
N VAL A 11 -17.57 23.79 -4.58
CA VAL A 11 -16.70 24.49 -3.62
C VAL A 11 -17.18 24.22 -2.20
N VAL A 12 -16.26 23.73 -1.37
CA VAL A 12 -16.41 23.64 0.09
C VAL A 12 -15.51 24.72 0.70
N THR A 13 -16.02 25.44 1.69
CA THR A 13 -15.28 26.53 2.35
C THR A 13 -15.13 26.26 3.83
N ALA A 14 -13.92 26.46 4.34
CA ALA A 14 -13.60 26.45 5.76
C ALA A 14 -13.12 27.84 6.21
N ALA A 15 -13.43 28.22 7.46
CA ALA A 15 -13.07 29.52 8.01
C ALA A 15 -11.61 29.59 8.51
N ASN A 16 -10.98 28.44 8.78
CA ASN A 16 -9.59 28.33 9.24
C ASN A 16 -9.04 26.92 8.96
N GLY A 17 -7.73 26.73 9.18
CA GLY A 17 -7.05 25.45 8.95
C GLY A 17 -7.58 24.29 9.81
N ARG A 18 -8.10 24.56 11.02
CA ARG A 18 -8.68 23.51 11.89
C ARG A 18 -9.97 22.96 11.28
N GLN A 19 -10.91 23.84 10.96
CA GLN A 19 -12.17 23.44 10.33
C GLN A 19 -11.91 22.74 8.99
N ALA A 20 -10.95 23.22 8.20
CA ALA A 20 -10.60 22.58 6.94
C ALA A 20 -10.12 21.13 7.14
N LEU A 21 -9.36 20.84 8.20
CA LEU A 21 -8.90 19.48 8.49
C LEU A 21 -10.04 18.55 8.91
N ASP A 22 -11.03 19.07 9.64
CA ASP A 22 -12.23 18.33 10.02
C ASP A 22 -13.09 18.03 8.78
N ASP A 23 -13.25 19.01 7.88
CA ASP A 23 -13.99 18.86 6.62
C ASP A 23 -13.32 17.84 5.68
N LEU A 24 -11.98 17.80 5.66
CA LEU A 24 -11.19 16.85 4.87
C LEU A 24 -11.37 15.38 5.29
N GLU A 25 -11.88 15.12 6.51
CA GLU A 25 -12.22 13.75 6.95
C GLU A 25 -13.51 13.23 6.29
N GLN A 26 -14.41 14.15 5.93
CA GLN A 26 -15.71 13.80 5.34
C GLN A 26 -15.67 13.79 3.82
N GLU A 27 -14.93 14.73 3.22
CA GLU A 27 -14.88 14.90 1.77
C GLU A 27 -13.46 15.14 1.29
N ARG A 28 -13.05 14.39 0.25
CA ARG A 28 -11.72 14.54 -0.37
C ARG A 28 -11.79 15.50 -1.55
N PRO A 29 -11.07 16.64 -1.52
CA PRO A 29 -11.06 17.58 -2.63
C PRO A 29 -10.06 17.17 -3.72
N ASP A 30 -10.30 17.64 -4.94
CA ASP A 30 -9.35 17.51 -6.06
C ASP A 30 -8.34 18.67 -6.13
N LEU A 31 -8.56 19.74 -5.36
CA LEU A 31 -7.66 20.89 -5.23
C LEU A 31 -7.97 21.66 -3.94
N ILE A 32 -6.94 22.15 -3.26
CA ILE A 32 -7.07 22.97 -2.06
C ILE A 32 -6.55 24.39 -2.36
N ILE A 33 -7.34 25.40 -2.02
CA ILE A 33 -6.92 26.82 -2.05
C ILE A 33 -6.94 27.34 -0.62
N SER A 34 -5.82 27.85 -0.14
CA SER A 34 -5.71 28.37 1.23
C SER A 34 -5.05 29.74 1.25
N ASP A 35 -5.60 30.64 2.05
CA ASP A 35 -4.84 31.80 2.50
C ASP A 35 -3.64 31.36 3.33
N ILE A 36 -2.51 32.07 3.22
CA ILE A 36 -1.34 31.83 4.09
C ILE A 36 -1.65 32.33 5.50
N MET A 37 -2.19 33.55 5.60
CA MET A 37 -2.47 34.21 6.87
C MET A 37 -3.89 33.91 7.31
N MET A 38 -4.04 32.93 8.21
CA MET A 38 -5.31 32.54 8.83
C MET A 38 -5.15 32.51 10.36
N PRO A 39 -6.22 32.76 11.15
CA PRO A 39 -6.18 32.61 12.59
C PRO A 39 -6.01 31.14 13.01
N ASP A 40 -5.46 30.94 14.21
CA ASP A 40 -5.19 29.66 14.87
C ASP A 40 -4.17 28.77 14.14
N VAL A 41 -4.56 28.20 13.00
CA VAL A 41 -3.70 27.35 12.15
C VAL A 41 -3.48 28.08 10.84
N ASP A 42 -2.24 28.52 10.62
CA ASP A 42 -1.87 29.21 9.39
C ASP A 42 -1.82 28.24 8.18
N GLY A 43 -1.76 28.80 6.97
CA GLY A 43 -1.76 28.01 5.74
C GLY A 43 -0.57 27.04 5.62
N TYR A 44 0.60 27.39 6.18
CA TYR A 44 1.77 26.51 6.14
C TYR A 44 1.61 25.31 7.07
N GLN A 45 1.10 25.54 8.29
CA GLN A 45 0.78 24.49 9.24
C GLN A 45 -0.33 23.57 8.72
N PHE A 46 -1.35 24.16 8.09
CA PHE A 46 -2.42 23.41 7.45
C PHE A 46 -1.87 22.52 6.32
N HIS A 47 -1.06 23.08 5.42
CA HIS A 47 -0.40 22.30 4.37
C HIS A 47 0.45 21.16 4.93
N ALA A 48 1.25 21.40 5.96
CA ALA A 48 2.06 20.36 6.60
C ALA A 48 1.19 19.20 7.12
N GLN A 49 0.07 19.50 7.76
CA GLN A 49 -0.88 18.50 8.26
C GLN A 49 -1.62 17.76 7.13
N VAL A 50 -1.88 18.43 6.00
CA VAL A 50 -2.42 17.78 4.80
C VAL A 50 -1.41 16.78 4.21
N GLN A 51 -0.12 17.11 4.18
CA GLN A 51 0.93 16.21 3.68
C GLN A 51 1.17 14.99 4.56
N GLU A 52 0.80 15.04 5.84
CA GLU A 52 0.85 13.88 6.75
C GLU A 52 -0.28 12.86 6.50
N ARG A 53 -1.29 13.21 5.68
CA ARG A 53 -2.45 12.35 5.38
C ARG A 53 -2.22 11.56 4.08
N PRO A 54 -2.08 10.21 4.13
CA PRO A 54 -1.81 9.39 2.94
C PRO A 54 -2.81 9.58 1.81
N GLU A 55 -4.08 9.77 2.15
CA GLU A 55 -5.17 9.94 1.20
C GLU A 55 -5.18 11.27 0.46
N LEU A 56 -4.44 12.28 0.95
CA LEU A 56 -4.33 13.59 0.33
C LEU A 56 -2.97 13.78 -0.38
N ILE A 57 -2.11 12.76 -0.39
CA ILE A 57 -0.81 12.83 -1.05
C ILE A 57 -1.01 13.14 -2.54
N GLY A 58 -0.39 14.23 -2.98
CA GLY A 58 -0.40 14.71 -4.35
C GLY A 58 -1.61 15.57 -4.74
N VAL A 59 -2.59 15.77 -3.85
CA VAL A 59 -3.67 16.73 -4.10
C VAL A 59 -3.05 18.13 -4.25
N PRO A 60 -3.34 18.85 -5.35
CA PRO A 60 -2.71 20.14 -5.60
C PRO A 60 -3.13 21.17 -4.56
N PHE A 61 -2.13 21.86 -4.01
CA PHE A 61 -2.32 22.87 -2.97
C PHE A 61 -1.87 24.25 -3.47
N LEU A 62 -2.79 25.22 -3.42
CA LEU A 62 -2.60 26.57 -3.94
C LEU A 62 -2.66 27.60 -2.80
N PHE A 63 -1.59 28.36 -2.62
CA PHE A 63 -1.57 29.43 -1.63
C PHE A 63 -2.03 30.77 -2.19
N LEU A 64 -2.80 31.50 -1.40
CA LEU A 64 -3.13 32.90 -1.61
C LEU A 64 -2.28 33.77 -0.65
N THR A 65 -1.42 34.63 -1.21
CA THR A 65 -0.48 35.50 -0.47
C THR A 65 -0.75 36.98 -0.74
N ALA A 66 -0.36 37.90 0.16
CA ALA A 66 -0.50 39.34 -0.07
C ALA A 66 0.69 39.92 -0.86
N ARG A 67 0.45 40.98 -1.63
CA ARG A 67 1.49 41.67 -2.40
C ARG A 67 2.57 42.29 -1.49
N GLY A 68 3.81 41.80 -1.57
CA GLY A 68 4.97 42.36 -0.83
C GLY A 68 5.78 41.33 -0.05
N GLU A 69 5.24 40.12 0.13
CA GLU A 69 5.84 39.01 0.87
C GLU A 69 6.87 38.22 0.02
N LYS A 70 7.91 38.90 -0.49
CA LYS A 70 9.00 38.27 -1.27
C LYS A 70 9.77 37.16 -0.51
N ILE A 71 9.56 37.04 0.80
CA ILE A 71 10.16 36.03 1.68
C ILE A 71 9.37 34.70 1.60
N ASP A 72 8.07 34.74 1.32
CA ASP A 72 7.19 33.57 1.34
C ASP A 72 7.30 32.68 0.09
N ILE A 73 7.54 33.28 -1.08
CA ILE A 73 7.71 32.52 -2.34
C ILE A 73 8.95 31.61 -2.31
N ARG A 74 10.03 32.04 -1.63
CA ARG A 74 11.26 31.23 -1.50
C ARG A 74 11.10 30.08 -0.52
N ARG A 75 10.42 30.32 0.61
CA ARG A 75 10.10 29.29 1.61
C ARG A 75 9.11 28.26 1.03
N GLY A 76 8.16 28.73 0.24
CA GLY A 76 7.20 27.93 -0.49
C GLY A 76 7.77 26.97 -1.54
N LYS A 77 8.73 27.45 -2.34
CA LYS A 77 9.46 26.58 -3.29
C LYS A 77 10.31 25.51 -2.60
N ALA A 78 10.79 25.77 -1.37
CA ALA A 78 11.52 24.79 -0.57
C ALA A 78 10.60 23.75 0.08
N LEU A 79 9.31 24.04 0.22
CA LEU A 79 8.29 23.17 0.83
C LEU A 79 7.53 22.32 -0.21
N GLY A 80 7.86 22.42 -1.49
CA GLY A 80 7.27 21.58 -2.55
C GLY A 80 5.83 21.94 -2.94
N VAL A 81 5.37 23.14 -2.61
CA VAL A 81 3.99 23.57 -2.90
C VAL A 81 3.84 23.85 -4.40
N ASP A 82 2.71 23.42 -4.95
CA ASP A 82 2.42 23.46 -6.38
C ASP A 82 2.39 24.87 -6.95
N ASP A 83 1.83 25.86 -6.24
CA ASP A 83 1.80 27.27 -6.72
C ASP A 83 1.39 28.31 -5.68
N TYR A 84 1.60 29.59 -6.04
CA TYR A 84 1.20 30.77 -5.28
C TYR A 84 0.42 31.75 -6.17
N ILE A 85 -0.66 32.31 -5.66
CA ILE A 85 -1.39 33.43 -6.27
C ILE A 85 -1.34 34.63 -5.34
N THR A 86 -0.92 35.77 -5.88
CA THR A 86 -0.79 37.02 -5.12
C THR A 86 -2.09 37.81 -5.15
N LYS A 87 -2.55 38.29 -3.99
CA LYS A 87 -3.71 39.16 -3.81
C LYS A 87 -3.32 40.64 -3.96
N PRO A 88 -4.14 41.48 -4.63
CA PRO A 88 -5.32 41.10 -5.41
C PRO A 88 -4.92 40.34 -6.68
N PHE A 89 -5.69 39.32 -7.05
CA PHE A 89 -5.48 38.52 -8.27
C PHE A 89 -6.53 38.86 -9.31
N ASP A 90 -6.19 38.63 -10.57
CA ASP A 90 -7.16 38.62 -11.65
C ASP A 90 -8.00 37.32 -11.62
N GLU A 91 -9.30 37.44 -11.88
CA GLU A 91 -10.21 36.29 -11.84
C GLU A 91 -9.88 35.27 -12.93
N GLU A 92 -9.46 35.72 -14.11
CA GLU A 92 -9.05 34.86 -15.22
C GLU A 92 -7.76 34.11 -14.88
N ASP A 93 -6.78 34.79 -14.28
CA ASP A 93 -5.52 34.17 -13.83
C ASP A 93 -5.76 33.07 -12.78
N LEU A 94 -6.68 33.30 -11.82
CA LEU A 94 -7.06 32.30 -10.84
C LEU A 94 -7.71 31.08 -11.51
N LEU A 95 -8.65 31.30 -12.43
CA LEU A 95 -9.35 30.23 -13.13
C LEU A 95 -8.42 29.42 -14.03
N ILE A 96 -7.47 30.07 -14.73
CA ILE A 96 -6.46 29.40 -15.54
C ILE A 96 -5.60 28.49 -14.66
N THR A 97 -5.11 29.01 -13.53
CA THR A 97 -4.29 28.27 -12.58
C THR A 97 -5.04 27.05 -12.04
N VAL A 98 -6.27 27.24 -11.55
CA VAL A 98 -7.11 26.15 -11.00
C VAL A 98 -7.37 25.07 -12.05
N ARG A 99 -7.76 25.48 -13.28
CA ARG A 99 -8.02 24.54 -14.37
C ARG A 99 -6.78 23.72 -14.74
N ALA A 100 -5.62 24.38 -14.84
CA ALA A 100 -4.35 23.72 -15.16
C ALA A 100 -3.96 22.69 -14.09
N LYS A 101 -4.12 23.02 -12.81
CA LYS A 101 -3.82 22.10 -11.69
C LYS A 101 -4.78 20.91 -11.67
N LEU A 102 -6.09 21.15 -11.79
CA LEU A 102 -7.09 20.07 -11.81
C LEU A 102 -6.91 19.14 -13.02
N SER A 103 -6.63 19.68 -14.20
CA SER A 103 -6.36 18.86 -15.39
C SER A 103 -5.15 17.96 -15.17
N ARG A 104 -4.03 18.52 -14.71
CA ARG A 104 -2.80 17.76 -14.47
C ARG A 104 -2.99 16.70 -13.39
N TRP A 105 -3.72 17.03 -12.32
CA TRP A 105 -4.04 16.08 -11.26
C TRP A 105 -4.91 14.93 -11.78
N GLY A 106 -5.93 15.23 -12.59
CA GLY A 106 -6.78 14.23 -13.24
C GLY A 106 -5.98 13.31 -14.18
N ASP A 107 -5.02 13.83 -14.92
CA ASP A 107 -4.14 13.04 -15.80
C ASP A 107 -3.24 12.09 -14.98
N LEU A 108 -2.58 12.61 -13.94
CA LEU A 108 -1.71 11.82 -13.07
C LEU A 108 -2.48 10.71 -12.34
N ARG A 109 -3.69 11.01 -11.89
CA ARG A 109 -4.56 10.04 -11.22
C ARG A 109 -5.00 8.94 -12.18
N ARG A 110 -5.42 9.30 -13.40
CA ARG A 110 -5.78 8.32 -14.44
C ARG A 110 -4.62 7.41 -14.80
N GLN A 111 -3.42 7.95 -15.00
CA GLN A 111 -2.24 7.15 -15.31
C GLN A 111 -1.91 6.16 -14.20
N ARG A 112 -1.99 6.59 -12.93
CA ARG A 112 -1.79 5.72 -11.77
C ARG A 112 -2.84 4.61 -11.71
N ASP A 113 -4.11 4.96 -11.90
CA ASP A 113 -5.22 4.01 -11.87
C ASP A 113 -5.09 2.98 -13.01
N GLU A 114 -4.67 3.41 -14.21
CA GLU A 114 -4.36 2.53 -15.35
C GLU A 114 -3.17 1.61 -15.10
N GLU A 115 -2.10 2.13 -14.48
CA GLU A 115 -0.92 1.32 -14.10
C GLU A 115 -1.30 0.23 -13.09
N ILE A 116 -2.07 0.61 -12.06
CA ILE A 116 -2.61 -0.33 -11.07
C ILE A 116 -3.50 -1.38 -11.74
N ALA A 117 -4.40 -0.96 -12.62
CA ALA A 117 -5.27 -1.88 -13.36
C ALA A 117 -4.45 -2.86 -14.23
N GLY A 118 -3.42 -2.35 -14.91
CA GLY A 118 -2.50 -3.15 -15.71
C GLY A 118 -1.69 -4.16 -14.88
N LEU A 119 -1.21 -3.75 -13.70
CA LEU A 119 -0.51 -4.65 -12.77
C LEU A 119 -1.45 -5.74 -12.24
N LYS A 120 -2.67 -5.38 -11.83
CA LYS A 120 -3.70 -6.34 -11.41
C LYS A 120 -3.98 -7.38 -12.49
N LEU A 121 -4.13 -6.95 -13.75
CA LEU A 121 -4.35 -7.86 -14.87
C LEU A 121 -3.16 -8.80 -15.08
N LYS A 122 -1.91 -8.29 -15.04
CA LYS A 122 -0.71 -9.12 -15.16
C LYS A 122 -0.62 -10.17 -14.06
N ILE A 123 -0.93 -9.81 -12.82
CA ILE A 123 -0.96 -10.72 -11.67
C ILE A 123 -2.00 -11.81 -11.90
N LEU A 124 -3.24 -11.45 -12.25
CA LEU A 124 -4.31 -12.42 -12.51
C LEU A 124 -3.97 -13.40 -13.63
N LEU A 125 -3.36 -12.92 -14.72
CA LEU A 125 -2.92 -13.76 -15.82
C LEU A 125 -1.82 -14.74 -15.38
N ALA A 126 -0.81 -14.26 -14.64
CA ALA A 126 0.27 -15.10 -14.13
C ALA A 126 -0.26 -16.20 -13.18
N LEU A 127 -1.11 -15.82 -12.21
CA LEU A 127 -1.73 -16.77 -11.27
C LEU A 127 -2.58 -17.82 -11.97
N SER A 128 -3.36 -17.43 -12.98
CA SER A 128 -4.18 -18.36 -13.75
C SER A 128 -3.34 -19.45 -14.42
N HIS A 129 -2.17 -19.09 -14.94
CA HIS A 129 -1.23 -20.07 -15.49
C HIS A 129 -0.62 -20.97 -14.40
N GLU A 130 -0.21 -20.37 -13.28
CA GLU A 130 0.40 -21.13 -12.18
C GLU A 130 -0.58 -22.08 -11.48
N PHE A 131 -1.88 -21.76 -11.43
CA PHE A 131 -2.92 -22.65 -10.90
C PHE A 131 -3.26 -23.80 -11.84
N ARG A 132 -3.15 -23.62 -13.16
CA ARG A 132 -3.50 -24.66 -14.14
C ARG A 132 -2.64 -25.92 -13.98
N THR A 133 -1.34 -25.76 -13.71
CA THR A 133 -0.41 -26.89 -13.55
C THR A 133 -0.75 -27.83 -12.38
N PRO A 134 -0.90 -27.35 -11.13
CA PRO A 134 -1.31 -28.21 -10.02
C PRO A 134 -2.71 -28.79 -10.19
N LEU A 135 -3.65 -28.03 -10.78
CA LEU A 135 -4.98 -28.55 -11.11
C LEU A 135 -4.91 -29.68 -12.14
N ALA A 136 -4.07 -29.55 -13.17
CA ALA A 136 -3.85 -30.61 -14.14
C ALA A 136 -3.28 -31.88 -13.50
N TYR A 137 -2.37 -31.76 -12.52
CA TYR A 137 -1.93 -32.94 -11.76
C TYR A 137 -3.09 -33.60 -11.02
N ILE A 138 -3.88 -32.84 -10.27
CA ILE A 138 -5.01 -33.39 -9.51
C ILE A 138 -5.98 -34.08 -10.46
N LEU A 139 -6.45 -33.38 -11.50
CA LEU A 139 -7.42 -33.88 -12.48
C LEU A 139 -6.92 -35.13 -13.21
N ASN A 140 -5.71 -35.09 -13.77
CA ASN A 140 -5.18 -36.22 -14.54
C ASN A 140 -5.03 -37.48 -13.67
N TYR A 141 -4.54 -37.34 -12.43
CA TYR A 141 -4.37 -38.50 -11.55
C TYR A 141 -5.70 -39.00 -10.98
N THR A 142 -6.70 -38.13 -10.77
CA THR A 142 -8.05 -38.58 -10.40
C THR A 142 -8.74 -39.28 -11.57
N GLU A 143 -8.61 -38.76 -12.79
CA GLU A 143 -9.15 -39.40 -14.00
C GLU A 143 -8.51 -40.77 -14.25
N MET A 144 -7.19 -40.91 -14.06
CA MET A 144 -6.50 -42.20 -14.15
C MET A 144 -6.98 -43.22 -13.12
N LEU A 145 -7.30 -42.77 -11.91
CA LEU A 145 -7.88 -43.64 -10.87
C LEU A 145 -9.32 -44.06 -11.20
N GLU A 146 -10.08 -43.22 -11.90
CA GLU A 146 -11.46 -43.54 -12.32
C GLU A 146 -11.54 -44.42 -13.56
N MET A 147 -10.60 -44.27 -14.51
CA MET A 147 -10.58 -45.04 -15.76
C MET A 147 -10.10 -46.48 -15.58
N ASP A 148 -9.37 -46.79 -14.50
CA ASP A 148 -8.88 -48.15 -14.29
C ASP A 148 -10.00 -49.07 -13.81
N SER A 149 -10.42 -49.96 -14.70
CA SER A 149 -11.42 -51.01 -14.44
C SER A 149 -10.79 -52.31 -13.90
N GLY A 150 -9.45 -52.33 -13.75
CA GLY A 150 -8.68 -53.43 -13.16
C GLY A 150 -8.24 -53.17 -11.72
N ALA A 151 -7.54 -54.14 -11.13
CA ALA A 151 -6.91 -53.97 -9.81
C ALA A 151 -5.56 -53.27 -9.96
N LEU A 152 -5.53 -51.97 -9.67
CA LEU A 152 -4.29 -51.20 -9.56
C LEU A 152 -3.29 -51.87 -8.61
N SER A 153 -2.02 -51.89 -8.99
CA SER A 153 -0.97 -52.28 -8.05
C SER A 153 -0.86 -51.25 -6.92
N ALA A 154 -0.37 -51.70 -5.76
CA ALA A 154 -0.14 -50.81 -4.62
C ALA A 154 0.86 -49.67 -4.94
N ASP A 155 1.79 -49.89 -5.87
CA ASP A 155 2.76 -48.88 -6.29
C ASP A 155 2.15 -47.84 -7.23
N GLU A 156 1.32 -48.25 -8.20
CA GLU A 156 0.59 -47.34 -9.09
C GLU A 156 -0.38 -46.45 -8.31
N PHE A 157 -1.16 -47.05 -7.40
CA PHE A 157 -2.04 -46.29 -6.52
C PHE A 157 -1.28 -45.26 -5.69
N ARG A 158 -0.13 -45.65 -5.11
CA ARG A 158 0.74 -44.72 -4.37
C ARG A 158 1.26 -43.59 -5.26
N GLN A 159 1.64 -43.87 -6.49
CA GLN A 159 2.13 -42.87 -7.43
C GLN A 159 1.05 -41.84 -7.78
N PHE A 160 -0.18 -42.28 -8.05
CA PHE A 160 -1.29 -41.39 -8.35
C PHE A 160 -1.66 -40.51 -7.15
N VAL A 161 -1.77 -41.09 -5.96
CA VAL A 161 -2.02 -40.33 -4.71
C VAL A 161 -0.89 -39.31 -4.45
N GLN A 162 0.37 -39.66 -4.69
CA GLN A 162 1.48 -38.71 -4.57
C GLN A 162 1.37 -37.56 -5.58
N GLY A 163 0.92 -37.85 -6.80
CA GLY A 163 0.65 -36.85 -7.84
C GLY A 163 -0.42 -35.84 -7.42
N ILE A 164 -1.57 -36.34 -6.94
CA ILE A 164 -2.66 -35.51 -6.39
C ILE A 164 -2.13 -34.66 -5.23
N ARG A 165 -1.41 -35.27 -4.29
CA ARG A 165 -0.84 -34.56 -3.13
C ARG A 165 0.11 -33.45 -3.56
N LYS A 166 0.98 -33.69 -4.56
CA LYS A 166 1.88 -32.67 -5.10
C LYS A 166 1.10 -31.49 -5.70
N GLY A 167 0.04 -31.76 -6.47
CA GLY A 167 -0.84 -30.73 -7.01
C GLY A 167 -1.49 -29.90 -5.89
N ALA A 168 -2.11 -30.57 -4.91
CA ALA A 168 -2.79 -29.91 -3.80
C ALA A 168 -1.84 -29.03 -2.94
N VAL A 169 -0.65 -29.54 -2.61
CA VAL A 169 0.36 -28.78 -1.85
C VAL A 169 0.83 -27.56 -2.63
N ARG A 170 1.06 -27.70 -3.95
CA ARG A 170 1.46 -26.56 -4.79
C ARG A 170 0.34 -25.51 -4.88
N LEU A 171 -0.92 -25.94 -4.99
CA LEU A 171 -2.06 -25.03 -5.01
C LEU A 171 -2.19 -24.26 -3.70
N ASN A 172 -2.11 -24.95 -2.56
CA ASN A 172 -2.17 -24.31 -1.23
C ASN A 172 -1.10 -23.23 -1.08
N ARG A 173 0.14 -23.54 -1.48
CA ARG A 173 1.24 -22.58 -1.43
C ARG A 173 0.99 -21.35 -2.32
N LEU A 174 0.45 -21.53 -3.52
CA LEU A 174 0.14 -20.40 -4.41
C LEU A 174 -0.96 -19.50 -3.84
N VAL A 175 -1.95 -20.07 -3.14
CA VAL A 175 -2.99 -19.29 -2.44
C VAL A 175 -2.38 -18.49 -1.29
N GLU A 176 -1.51 -19.09 -0.49
CA GLU A 176 -0.78 -18.42 0.59
C GLU A 176 0.10 -17.27 0.05
N ASP A 177 0.87 -17.53 -1.01
CA ASP A 177 1.72 -16.54 -1.68
C ASP A 177 0.86 -15.37 -2.22
N PHE A 178 -0.33 -15.65 -2.76
CA PHE A 178 -1.26 -14.63 -3.27
C PHE A 178 -1.86 -13.77 -2.15
N ILE A 179 -2.34 -14.38 -1.06
CA ILE A 179 -2.85 -13.63 0.11
C ILE A 179 -1.75 -12.70 0.63
N THR A 180 -0.52 -13.20 0.76
CA THR A 180 0.63 -12.40 1.19
C THR A 180 0.87 -11.21 0.27
N LEU A 181 0.80 -11.40 -1.06
CA LEU A 181 0.93 -10.31 -2.02
C LEU A 181 -0.18 -9.26 -1.87
N VAL A 182 -1.42 -9.69 -1.67
CA VAL A 182 -2.56 -8.78 -1.47
C VAL A 182 -2.42 -7.99 -0.17
N GLU A 183 -2.01 -8.64 0.92
CA GLU A 183 -1.77 -7.97 2.20
C GLU A 183 -0.66 -6.90 2.08
N LEU A 184 0.38 -7.16 1.28
CA LEU A 184 1.46 -6.20 1.01
C LEU A 184 0.98 -5.01 0.17
N GLU A 185 0.25 -5.25 -0.92
CA GLU A 185 -0.22 -4.22 -1.85
C GLU A 185 -1.33 -3.33 -1.25
N THR A 186 -2.18 -3.88 -0.40
CA THR A 186 -3.27 -3.13 0.26
C THR A 186 -2.81 -2.36 1.50
N GLY A 187 -1.58 -2.60 1.97
CA GLY A 187 -1.09 -2.07 3.24
C GLY A 187 -1.73 -2.74 4.46
N GLU A 188 -2.57 -3.76 4.28
CA GLU A 188 -3.15 -4.56 5.36
C GLU A 188 -2.07 -5.29 6.17
N ALA A 189 -0.97 -5.73 5.53
CA ALA A 189 0.19 -6.30 6.22
C ALA A 189 0.77 -5.34 7.26
N TYR A 190 0.86 -4.05 6.92
CA TYR A 190 1.35 -3.03 7.85
C TYR A 190 0.37 -2.81 9.01
N ASN A 191 -0.94 -2.79 8.73
CA ASN A 191 -1.97 -2.66 9.75
C ASN A 191 -2.02 -3.89 10.69
N ALA A 192 -1.92 -5.10 10.13
CA ALA A 192 -1.84 -6.35 10.88
C ALA A 192 -0.60 -6.38 11.79
N TYR A 193 0.57 -6.02 11.25
CA TYR A 193 1.80 -5.87 12.04
C TYR A 193 1.63 -4.84 13.16
N ARG A 194 1.07 -3.65 12.86
CA ARG A 194 0.84 -2.62 13.88
C ARG A 194 -0.05 -3.09 15.02
N LEU A 195 -1.05 -3.93 14.73
CA LEU A 195 -1.97 -4.47 15.72
C LEU A 195 -1.37 -5.60 16.55
N ARG A 196 -0.52 -6.45 15.95
CA ARG A 196 0.04 -7.65 16.60
C ARG A 196 1.42 -7.44 17.21
N ARG A 197 2.15 -6.42 16.78
CA ARG A 197 3.49 -6.14 17.32
C ARG A 197 3.41 -5.90 18.81
N HIS A 198 4.30 -6.55 19.53
CA HIS A 198 4.48 -6.36 20.96
C HIS A 198 5.96 -6.32 21.28
N GLN A 199 6.28 -5.92 22.50
CA GLN A 199 7.66 -5.82 22.93
C GLN A 199 8.19 -7.21 23.28
N ILE A 200 9.20 -7.67 22.56
CA ILE A 200 9.95 -8.88 22.90
C ILE A 200 11.11 -8.45 23.82
N SER A 201 11.00 -8.80 25.10
CA SER A 201 11.99 -8.41 26.11
C SER A 201 13.25 -9.29 26.10
N ASP A 202 13.11 -10.57 25.75
CA ASP A 202 14.22 -11.53 25.65
C ASP A 202 14.45 -11.96 24.19
N THR A 203 15.00 -11.02 23.42
CA THR A 203 15.36 -11.22 22.00
C THR A 203 16.31 -12.39 21.81
N CYS A 204 17.19 -12.66 22.79
CA CYS A 204 18.15 -13.76 22.74
C CYS A 204 17.47 -15.13 22.82
N ALA A 205 16.53 -15.32 23.75
CA ALA A 205 15.77 -16.56 23.86
C ALA A 205 14.91 -16.78 22.62
N TRP A 206 14.27 -15.72 22.14
CA TRP A 206 13.39 -15.77 20.97
C TRP A 206 14.14 -16.20 19.69
N LEU A 207 15.31 -15.59 19.38
CA LEU A 207 16.14 -16.00 18.23
C LEU A 207 16.58 -17.47 18.28
N ARG A 208 16.85 -18.01 19.49
CA ARG A 208 17.20 -19.43 19.65
C ARG A 208 16.00 -20.36 19.39
N VAL A 209 14.78 -19.94 19.72
CA VAL A 209 13.56 -20.70 19.39
C VAL A 209 13.40 -20.79 17.87
N ILE A 210 13.50 -19.66 17.18
CA ILE A 210 13.43 -19.59 15.71
C ILE A 210 14.51 -20.48 15.09
N GLY A 211 15.77 -20.32 15.51
CA GLY A 211 16.87 -21.14 14.99
C GLY A 211 16.65 -22.64 15.13
N ARG A 212 16.10 -23.09 16.27
CA ARG A 212 15.74 -24.50 16.47
C ARG A 212 14.64 -24.96 15.52
N GLY A 213 13.66 -24.10 15.21
CA GLY A 213 12.61 -24.38 14.22
C GLY A 213 13.18 -24.71 12.83
N TYR A 214 14.26 -24.04 12.42
CA TYR A 214 14.91 -24.27 11.12
C TYR A 214 15.93 -25.42 11.12
N GLN A 215 16.32 -25.95 12.28
CA GLN A 215 17.31 -27.04 12.38
C GLN A 215 16.86 -28.27 11.58
N ALA A 216 15.60 -28.69 11.76
CA ALA A 216 15.03 -29.86 11.07
C ALA A 216 14.89 -29.65 9.55
N ALA A 217 14.80 -28.41 9.08
CA ALA A 217 14.80 -28.09 7.65
C ALA A 217 16.22 -28.13 7.07
N ALA A 218 17.23 -27.66 7.82
CA ALA A 218 18.63 -27.72 7.43
C ALA A 218 19.14 -29.17 7.32
N GLU A 219 18.83 -30.01 8.30
CA GLU A 219 19.23 -31.43 8.32
C GLU A 219 18.66 -32.22 7.13
N ARG A 220 17.39 -31.98 6.78
CA ARG A 220 16.75 -32.58 5.59
C ARG A 220 17.45 -32.20 4.28
N ARG A 221 18.18 -31.10 4.26
CA ARG A 221 18.97 -30.63 3.11
C ARG A 221 20.46 -30.97 3.21
N GLY A 222 20.88 -31.72 4.24
CA GLY A 222 22.29 -32.03 4.50
C GLY A 222 23.12 -30.83 4.93
N LEU A 223 22.49 -29.76 5.44
CA LEU A 223 23.16 -28.53 5.87
C LEU A 223 23.29 -28.50 7.40
N LYS A 224 24.41 -27.95 7.88
CA LYS A 224 24.61 -27.67 9.31
C LYS A 224 24.30 -26.20 9.58
N LEU A 225 23.27 -25.94 10.39
CA LEU A 225 22.94 -24.60 10.86
C LEU A 225 23.70 -24.30 12.15
N ASN A 226 24.53 -23.24 12.13
CA ASN A 226 25.19 -22.71 13.32
C ASN A 226 24.60 -21.33 13.63
N LEU A 227 23.92 -21.17 14.76
CA LEU A 227 23.32 -19.92 15.17
C LEU A 227 24.15 -19.29 16.30
N GLU A 228 24.80 -18.17 16.02
CA GLU A 228 25.54 -17.38 17.00
C GLU A 228 24.69 -16.19 17.45
N VAL A 229 24.16 -16.25 18.67
CA VAL A 229 23.33 -15.18 19.26
C VAL A 229 24.15 -14.40 20.29
N PRO A 230 24.36 -13.09 20.13
CA PRO A 230 25.00 -12.24 21.12
C PRO A 230 24.33 -12.35 22.50
N LYS A 231 25.11 -12.16 23.57
CA LYS A 231 24.59 -12.36 24.94
C LYS A 231 23.56 -11.32 25.36
N ASN A 232 23.73 -10.06 24.91
CA ASN A 232 22.87 -8.94 25.27
C ASN A 232 22.36 -8.28 23.99
N LEU A 233 21.13 -8.62 23.61
CA LEU A 233 20.39 -7.93 22.56
C LEU A 233 19.33 -7.03 23.20
N PRO A 234 19.09 -5.83 22.66
CA PRO A 234 18.04 -4.95 23.15
C PRO A 234 16.65 -5.57 22.91
N ALA A 235 15.68 -5.13 23.70
CA ALA A 235 14.27 -5.44 23.44
C ALA A 235 13.84 -4.84 22.09
N ILE A 236 13.02 -5.57 21.35
CA ILE A 236 12.54 -5.15 20.03
C ILE A 236 11.01 -5.15 19.98
N MET A 237 10.43 -4.32 19.10
CA MET A 237 9.01 -4.38 18.77
C MET A 237 8.82 -5.26 17.54
N ALA A 238 8.19 -6.41 17.71
CA ALA A 238 8.09 -7.41 16.66
C ALA A 238 6.74 -8.17 16.72
N ASP A 239 6.38 -8.80 15.60
CA ASP A 239 5.28 -9.77 15.51
C ASP A 239 5.88 -11.17 15.45
N GLU A 240 5.64 -11.98 16.48
CA GLU A 240 6.16 -13.34 16.59
C GLU A 240 5.61 -14.27 15.50
N THR A 241 4.41 -13.98 14.96
CA THR A 241 3.74 -14.81 13.94
C THR A 241 4.39 -14.67 12.57
N TYR A 242 4.95 -13.49 12.28
CA TYR A 242 5.54 -13.19 10.97
C TYR A 242 7.03 -13.56 10.89
N LEU A 243 7.67 -13.74 12.06
CA LEU A 243 9.11 -13.94 12.20
C LEU A 243 9.49 -15.36 12.67
N GLY A 244 8.51 -16.18 13.07
CA GLY A 244 8.67 -17.59 13.46
C GLY A 244 8.10 -18.55 12.43
#